data_AF-A0A971MHW0-F1
#
_entry.id   AF-A0A971MHW0-F1
#
_cell.length_a   1.000
_cell.length_b   1.000
_cell.length_c   1.000
_cell.angle_alpha   90.00
_cell.angle_beta   90.00
_cell.angle_gamma   90.00
#
_symmetry.space_group_name_H-M   'P 1'
#
loop_
_entity.id
_entity.type
_entity.pdbx_description
1 polymer ?
#
loop_
_entity_poly.entity_id
_entity_poly.type
_entity_poly.pdbx_seq_one_letter_code
_entity_poly.pdbx_strand_id
1 'polypeptide(L)'
;MIKIKAKSIYYNSVNEKINLLPNKILILLIILVFVFSGCHRNSPKVKTEKNVVQLTERQIAILRMENLSADYDELGTMQKKSIIAIEELLVYLEDKYKVSFSYVAYYTGSVIEHEHLSARAENGNKEDIITVTRKYTDGKSSIEDDYPNIRAKSIYRSLVKGKMDELVGLKNHFVVIASANNRSKIIPNSIEDLRDLDLSIGQNIFIKDSSLEISLEDFSQTLINWLKSENIQSNIRLFLLKDEDFAQLNEENFSKYQLQGIALESDTIIVEF
;
A
#
# COMPACT_ATOMS: atom_id res chain seq x y z
N MET A 1 35.22 -13.83 -15.30
CA MET A 1 35.63 -12.41 -15.27
C MET A 1 34.52 -11.60 -15.95
N ILE A 2 33.53 -11.18 -15.18
CA ILE A 2 32.30 -10.53 -15.67
C ILE A 2 32.43 -9.04 -15.36
N LYS A 3 32.42 -8.19 -16.39
CA LYS A 3 32.43 -6.73 -16.26
C LYS A 3 31.05 -6.25 -15.83
N ILE A 4 30.92 -5.79 -14.58
CA ILE A 4 29.73 -5.05 -14.12
C ILE A 4 29.91 -3.59 -14.57
N LYS A 5 28.98 -3.10 -15.39
CA LYS A 5 28.89 -1.68 -15.78
C LYS A 5 27.92 -1.01 -14.80
N ALA A 6 28.44 -0.28 -13.82
CA ALA A 6 27.65 0.70 -13.08
C ALA A 6 27.17 1.77 -14.09
N LYS A 7 25.87 1.80 -14.35
CA LYS A 7 25.26 2.77 -15.28
C LYS A 7 24.48 3.76 -14.44
N SER A 8 25.07 4.92 -14.20
CA SER A 8 24.37 6.13 -13.78
C SER A 8 23.33 6.46 -14.85
N ILE A 9 22.05 6.29 -14.52
CA ILE A 9 20.93 6.73 -15.36
C ILE A 9 20.19 7.79 -14.56
N TYR A 10 20.41 9.06 -14.91
CA TYR A 10 19.53 10.16 -14.53
C TYR A 10 18.18 9.94 -15.24
N TYR A 11 17.13 9.70 -14.46
CA TYR A 11 15.76 9.69 -14.98
C TYR A 11 15.02 10.91 -14.44
N ASN A 12 14.56 11.76 -15.35
CA ASN A 12 13.60 12.81 -15.07
C ASN A 12 12.25 12.15 -14.78
N SER A 13 11.83 12.10 -13.51
CA SER A 13 10.44 11.76 -13.16
C SER A 13 9.57 13.01 -13.29
N VAL A 14 8.66 12.98 -14.25
CA VAL A 14 7.54 13.92 -14.36
C VAL A 14 6.66 13.74 -13.11
N ASN A 15 6.29 14.88 -12.51
CA ASN A 15 5.47 15.02 -11.32
C ASN A 15 4.13 14.28 -11.40
N GLU A 16 3.79 13.53 -10.35
CA GLU A 16 2.46 13.60 -9.73
C GLU A 16 2.62 13.75 -8.22
N LYS A 17 2.31 14.95 -7.73
CA LYS A 17 2.22 15.24 -6.29
C LYS A 17 0.89 14.71 -5.79
N ILE A 18 0.91 13.65 -4.99
CA ILE A 18 -0.15 13.41 -4.00
C ILE A 18 0.48 13.64 -2.63
N ASN A 19 0.26 14.85 -2.09
CA ASN A 19 0.60 15.16 -0.72
C ASN A 19 -0.34 14.35 0.19
N LEU A 20 0.20 13.35 0.88
CA LEU A 20 -0.47 12.71 2.01
C LEU A 20 -0.51 13.73 3.16
N LEU A 21 -1.71 14.25 3.43
CA LEU A 21 -2.01 15.06 4.60
C LEU A 21 -2.00 14.18 5.86
N PRO A 22 -1.48 14.67 7.00
CA PRO A 22 -1.60 13.96 8.27
C PRO A 22 -3.07 13.97 8.74
N ASN A 23 -3.62 12.77 8.97
CA ASN A 23 -4.86 12.46 9.68
C ASN A 23 -5.90 13.59 9.78
N LYS A 24 -6.65 13.80 8.69
CA LYS A 24 -8.04 14.27 8.71
C LYS A 24 -8.78 13.55 7.59
N ILE A 25 -9.71 12.66 7.93
CA ILE A 25 -10.66 12.08 6.98
C ILE A 25 -11.45 13.24 6.39
N LEU A 26 -11.21 13.55 5.11
CA LEU A 26 -11.89 14.61 4.38
C LEU A 26 -12.77 13.98 3.30
N ILE A 27 -14.07 13.85 3.59
CA ILE A 27 -15.08 13.61 2.57
C ILE A 27 -15.28 14.94 1.82
N LEU A 28 -14.67 15.10 0.65
CA LEU A 28 -14.88 16.28 -0.19
C LEU A 28 -16.13 16.10 -1.06
N LEU A 29 -17.26 16.65 -0.61
CA LEU A 29 -18.53 16.73 -1.34
C LEU A 29 -18.55 17.98 -2.23
N ILE A 30 -18.36 17.84 -3.54
CA ILE A 30 -18.62 18.94 -4.50
C ILE A 30 -20.10 18.87 -4.89
N ILE A 31 -20.91 19.79 -4.35
CA ILE A 31 -22.31 19.97 -4.74
C ILE A 31 -22.34 20.82 -6.01
N LEU A 32 -22.62 20.20 -7.15
CA LEU A 32 -22.94 20.91 -8.38
C LEU A 32 -24.46 20.98 -8.51
N VAL A 33 -25.06 22.08 -8.05
CA VAL A 33 -26.50 22.34 -8.18
C VAL A 33 -26.78 22.77 -9.62
N PHE A 34 -27.22 21.83 -10.46
CA PHE A 34 -28.00 22.18 -11.64
C PHE A 34 -29.48 22.13 -11.27
N VAL A 35 -30.06 23.31 -11.02
CA VAL A 35 -31.51 23.47 -10.98
C VAL A 35 -32.03 23.37 -12.41
N PHE A 36 -32.55 22.21 -12.79
CA PHE A 36 -33.51 22.11 -13.88
C PHE A 36 -34.88 21.76 -13.31
N SER A 37 -35.78 22.73 -13.43
CA SER A 37 -37.18 22.66 -13.03
C SER A 37 -37.96 21.67 -13.90
N GLY A 38 -38.79 20.85 -13.25
CA GLY A 38 -40.10 20.43 -13.76
C GLY A 38 -40.21 19.02 -14.37
N CYS A 39 -40.90 18.10 -13.67
CA CYS A 39 -42.32 17.85 -13.95
C CYS A 39 -42.92 16.83 -12.96
N HIS A 40 -44.09 17.19 -12.45
CA HIS A 40 -44.93 16.44 -11.52
C HIS A 40 -45.65 15.31 -12.26
N ARG A 41 -45.49 14.05 -11.81
CA ARG A 41 -46.36 12.92 -12.18
C ARG A 41 -46.74 12.15 -10.93
N ASN A 42 -48.03 12.10 -10.63
CA ASN A 42 -48.60 11.25 -9.58
C ASN A 42 -48.50 9.78 -9.99
N SER A 43 -47.87 8.97 -9.15
CA SER A 43 -47.90 7.51 -9.24
C SER A 43 -48.62 6.91 -8.02
N PRO A 44 -49.33 5.77 -8.19
CA PRO A 44 -50.18 5.22 -7.15
C PRO A 44 -49.36 4.71 -5.97
N LYS A 45 -49.90 4.89 -4.76
CA LYS A 45 -49.32 4.40 -3.50
C LYS A 45 -49.25 2.87 -3.52
N VAL A 46 -48.12 2.34 -3.98
CA VAL A 46 -47.70 0.97 -3.68
C VAL A 46 -47.39 0.93 -2.19
N LYS A 47 -48.16 0.18 -1.41
CA LYS A 47 -47.81 -0.16 -0.03
C LYS A 47 -46.50 -0.93 -0.07
N THR A 48 -45.42 -0.24 0.25
CA THR A 48 -44.09 -0.85 0.39
C THR A 48 -44.08 -1.53 1.76
N GLU A 49 -44.08 -2.86 1.79
CA GLU A 49 -43.59 -3.57 2.96
C GLU A 49 -42.17 -3.07 3.23
N LYS A 50 -41.95 -2.44 4.39
CA LYS A 50 -40.62 -2.07 4.84
C LYS A 50 -39.83 -3.37 5.04
N ASN A 51 -39.04 -3.77 4.05
CA ASN A 51 -37.92 -4.68 4.27
C ASN A 51 -36.97 -3.95 5.23
N VAL A 52 -36.99 -4.34 6.50
CA VAL A 52 -36.05 -3.83 7.50
C VAL A 52 -34.70 -4.47 7.17
N VAL A 53 -33.80 -3.69 6.58
CA VAL A 53 -32.42 -4.13 6.37
C VAL A 53 -31.74 -4.13 7.73
N GLN A 54 -31.39 -5.32 8.24
CA GLN A 54 -30.66 -5.47 9.49
C GLN A 54 -29.15 -5.41 9.21
N LEU A 55 -28.48 -4.42 9.78
CA LEU A 55 -27.03 -4.28 9.71
C LEU A 55 -26.34 -5.36 10.53
N THR A 56 -25.21 -5.88 10.04
CA THR A 56 -24.35 -6.79 10.81
C THR A 56 -23.59 -6.03 11.90
N GLU A 57 -23.05 -6.74 12.90
CA GLU A 57 -22.22 -6.13 13.94
C GLU A 57 -21.00 -5.40 13.36
N ARG A 58 -20.38 -5.99 12.32
CA ARG A 58 -19.26 -5.39 11.60
C ARG A 58 -19.68 -4.09 10.92
N GLN A 59 -20.81 -4.08 10.22
CA GLN A 59 -21.32 -2.88 9.57
C GLN A 59 -21.65 -1.77 10.59
N ILE A 60 -22.25 -2.13 11.74
CA ILE A 60 -22.50 -1.18 12.83
C ILE A 60 -21.19 -0.59 13.38
N ALA A 61 -20.16 -1.42 13.57
CA ALA A 61 -18.86 -0.95 14.02
C ALA A 61 -18.22 0.04 13.04
N ILE A 62 -18.28 -0.25 11.74
CA ILE A 62 -17.77 0.64 10.68
C ILE A 62 -18.51 1.97 10.65
N LEU A 63 -19.85 1.94 10.72
CA LEU A 63 -20.65 3.18 10.78
C LEU A 63 -20.27 4.05 11.98
N ARG A 64 -20.05 3.44 13.15
CA ARG A 64 -19.59 4.16 14.35
C ARG A 64 -18.19 4.75 14.19
N MET A 65 -17.26 4.02 13.57
CA MET A 65 -15.91 4.54 13.27
C MET A 65 -15.96 5.80 12.40
N GLU A 66 -16.93 5.86 11.47
CA GLU A 66 -17.17 7.01 10.58
C GLU A 66 -18.11 8.06 11.19
N ASN A 67 -18.49 7.94 12.48
CA ASN A 67 -19.43 8.83 13.18
C ASN A 67 -20.81 8.93 12.51
N LEU A 68 -21.29 7.83 11.92
CA LEU A 68 -22.61 7.70 11.30
C LEU A 68 -23.59 6.96 12.21
N SER A 69 -24.89 7.10 11.91
CA SER A 69 -25.94 6.39 12.65
C SER A 69 -25.83 4.88 12.46
N ALA A 70 -26.06 4.14 13.54
CA ALA A 70 -26.21 2.69 13.50
C ALA A 70 -27.63 2.25 13.09
N ASP A 71 -28.57 3.20 12.96
CA ASP A 71 -29.88 2.93 12.36
C ASP A 71 -29.79 3.06 10.84
N TYR A 72 -30.04 1.95 10.14
CA TYR A 72 -30.00 1.93 8.69
C TYR A 72 -31.00 2.92 8.08
N ASP A 73 -32.20 3.09 8.64
CA ASP A 73 -33.21 3.97 8.07
C ASP A 73 -32.76 5.45 8.08
N GLU A 74 -31.93 5.85 9.05
CA GLU A 74 -31.35 7.20 9.18
C GLU A 74 -30.20 7.47 8.20
N LEU A 75 -29.64 6.44 7.57
CA LEU A 75 -28.56 6.61 6.58
C LEU A 75 -29.08 7.19 5.27
N GLY A 76 -28.32 8.13 4.71
CA GLY A 76 -28.51 8.63 3.36
C GLY A 76 -28.29 7.53 2.31
N THR A 77 -28.87 7.70 1.12
CA THR A 77 -28.80 6.69 0.04
C THR A 77 -27.39 6.26 -0.31
N MET A 78 -26.42 7.18 -0.33
CA MET A 78 -25.03 6.84 -0.61
C MET A 78 -24.38 6.07 0.54
N GLN A 79 -24.63 6.45 1.80
CA GLN A 79 -24.12 5.73 2.97
C GLN A 79 -24.62 4.28 3.00
N LYS A 80 -25.90 4.08 2.68
CA LYS A 80 -26.51 2.74 2.53
C LYS A 80 -25.80 1.90 1.47
N LYS A 81 -25.50 2.48 0.31
CA LYS A 81 -24.77 1.78 -0.75
C LYS A 81 -23.34 1.46 -0.33
N SER A 82 -22.64 2.42 0.27
CA SER A 82 -21.26 2.25 0.71
C SER A 82 -21.10 1.18 1.77
N ILE A 83 -21.99 1.12 2.78
CA ILE A 83 -21.87 0.10 3.84
C ILE A 83 -22.13 -1.32 3.34
N ILE A 84 -22.99 -1.48 2.32
CA ILE A 84 -23.19 -2.75 1.63
C ILE A 84 -21.92 -3.11 0.82
N ALA A 85 -21.40 -2.16 0.04
CA ALA A 85 -20.24 -2.40 -0.80
C ALA A 85 -18.96 -2.71 0.00
N ILE A 86 -18.76 -2.04 1.14
CA ILE A 86 -17.67 -2.34 2.07
C ILE A 86 -17.75 -3.80 2.53
N GLU A 87 -18.93 -4.26 2.93
CA GLU A 87 -19.14 -5.64 3.37
C GLU A 87 -18.85 -6.63 2.22
N GLU A 88 -19.33 -6.36 1.01
CA GLU A 88 -19.04 -7.18 -0.17
C GLU A 88 -17.53 -7.31 -0.46
N LEU A 89 -16.77 -6.21 -0.34
CA LEU A 89 -15.33 -6.21 -0.60
C LEU A 89 -14.53 -6.89 0.53
N LEU A 90 -14.98 -6.78 1.78
CA LEU A 90 -14.39 -7.53 2.90
C LEU A 90 -14.65 -9.03 2.76
N VAL A 91 -15.91 -9.42 2.48
CA VAL A 91 -16.28 -10.83 2.26
C VAL A 91 -15.52 -11.41 1.07
N TYR A 92 -15.32 -10.65 -0.02
CA TYR A 92 -14.47 -11.09 -1.13
C TYR A 92 -13.06 -11.50 -0.67
N LEU A 93 -12.40 -10.69 0.16
CA LEU A 93 -11.07 -11.02 0.68
C LEU A 93 -11.11 -12.25 1.59
N GLU A 94 -12.07 -12.31 2.49
CA GLU A 94 -12.22 -13.39 3.46
C GLU A 94 -12.52 -14.72 2.77
N ASP A 95 -13.38 -14.71 1.75
CA ASP A 95 -13.69 -15.88 0.95
C ASP A 95 -12.49 -16.33 0.13
N LYS A 96 -11.74 -15.40 -0.45
CA LYS A 96 -10.58 -15.72 -1.28
C LYS A 96 -9.40 -16.25 -0.47
N TYR A 97 -9.17 -15.69 0.71
CA TYR A 97 -7.93 -15.93 1.47
C TYR A 97 -8.11 -16.67 2.79
N LYS A 98 -9.34 -16.89 3.23
CA LYS A 98 -9.67 -17.60 4.49
C LYS A 98 -8.98 -16.98 5.71
N VAL A 99 -8.91 -15.66 5.70
CA VAL A 99 -8.33 -14.79 6.73
C VAL A 99 -9.32 -13.66 6.96
N SER A 100 -9.52 -13.23 8.21
CA SER A 100 -10.38 -12.09 8.55
C SER A 100 -9.71 -10.76 8.19
N PHE A 101 -10.52 -9.80 7.75
CA PHE A 101 -10.05 -8.45 7.43
C PHE A 101 -10.85 -7.38 8.17
N SER A 102 -10.13 -6.37 8.65
CA SER A 102 -10.69 -5.20 9.31
C SER A 102 -10.70 -3.98 8.40
N TYR A 103 -11.77 -3.19 8.48
CA TYR A 103 -11.95 -1.95 7.74
C TYR A 103 -10.93 -0.87 8.15
N VAL A 104 -10.39 -0.14 7.17
CA VAL A 104 -9.55 1.06 7.39
C VAL A 104 -10.19 2.29 6.77
N ALA A 105 -10.52 2.23 5.48
CA ALA A 105 -11.08 3.35 4.73
C ALA A 105 -11.79 2.83 3.48
N TYR A 106 -12.75 3.59 2.96
CA TYR A 106 -13.46 3.25 1.72
C TYR A 106 -13.68 4.48 0.84
N TYR A 107 -13.54 4.26 -0.47
CA TYR A 107 -13.80 5.24 -1.50
C TYR A 107 -14.80 4.69 -2.51
N THR A 108 -15.92 5.38 -2.67
CA THR A 108 -17.05 4.93 -3.51
C THR A 108 -16.77 4.95 -5.01
N GLY A 109 -15.61 5.45 -5.45
CA GLY A 109 -15.30 5.65 -6.86
C GLY A 109 -15.77 7.01 -7.40
N SER A 110 -15.19 7.40 -8.53
CA SER A 110 -15.54 8.57 -9.33
C SER A 110 -15.30 8.27 -10.82
N VAL A 111 -15.41 9.30 -11.67
CA VAL A 111 -15.08 9.19 -13.10
C VAL A 111 -13.59 8.93 -13.32
N ILE A 112 -12.74 9.35 -12.39
CA ILE A 112 -11.28 9.30 -12.52
C ILE A 112 -10.71 8.10 -11.76
N GLU A 113 -11.27 7.80 -10.59
CA GLU A 113 -10.74 6.80 -9.66
C GLU A 113 -11.77 5.70 -9.41
N HIS A 114 -11.32 4.44 -9.44
CA HIS A 114 -12.19 3.31 -9.20
C HIS A 114 -12.59 3.20 -7.72
N GLU A 115 -13.72 2.54 -7.46
CA GLU A 115 -14.13 2.19 -6.10
C GLU A 115 -13.07 1.30 -5.46
N HIS A 116 -12.70 1.61 -4.21
CA HIS A 116 -11.75 0.78 -3.48
C HIS A 116 -11.95 0.82 -1.96
N LEU A 117 -11.52 -0.27 -1.32
CA LEU A 117 -11.50 -0.47 0.12
C LEU A 117 -10.05 -0.65 0.58
N SER A 118 -9.65 0.08 1.62
CA SER A 118 -8.46 -0.21 2.40
C SER A 118 -8.82 -1.08 3.61
N ALA A 119 -8.07 -2.16 3.81
CA ALA A 119 -8.29 -3.13 4.87
C ALA A 119 -6.98 -3.60 5.52
N ARG A 120 -7.05 -4.17 6.73
CA ARG A 120 -5.93 -4.88 7.36
C ARG A 120 -6.29 -6.33 7.61
N ALA A 121 -5.39 -7.23 7.21
CA ALA A 121 -5.48 -8.64 7.58
C ALA A 121 -5.17 -8.81 9.07
N GLU A 122 -5.95 -9.64 9.79
CA GLU A 122 -5.73 -9.87 11.23
C GLU A 122 -4.38 -10.53 11.54
N ASN A 123 -3.89 -11.39 10.66
CA ASN A 123 -2.57 -12.00 10.75
C ASN A 123 -1.46 -11.12 10.13
N GLY A 124 -1.76 -9.85 9.83
CA GLY A 124 -0.89 -8.88 9.17
C GLY A 124 -0.01 -8.08 10.12
N ASN A 125 1.01 -7.41 9.58
CA ASN A 125 1.62 -6.31 10.33
C ASN A 125 0.60 -5.16 10.40
N LYS A 126 0.55 -4.45 11.53
CA LYS A 126 -0.34 -3.30 11.74
C LYS A 126 -0.07 -2.14 10.79
N GLU A 127 1.07 -2.11 10.10
CA GLU A 127 1.39 -1.09 9.10
C GLU A 127 0.94 -1.50 7.70
N ASP A 128 0.70 -2.79 7.47
CA ASP A 128 0.32 -3.31 6.17
C ASP A 128 -1.16 -2.98 5.92
N ILE A 129 -1.41 -2.23 4.84
CA ILE A 129 -2.75 -1.89 4.34
C ILE A 129 -2.91 -2.58 2.99
N ILE A 130 -3.96 -3.39 2.87
CA ILE A 130 -4.41 -3.99 1.62
C ILE A 130 -5.37 -3.03 0.94
N THR A 131 -5.28 -2.93 -0.38
CA THR A 131 -6.28 -2.26 -1.22
C THR A 131 -7.03 -3.28 -2.06
N VAL A 132 -8.36 -3.24 -2.00
CA VAL A 132 -9.27 -4.00 -2.85
C VAL A 132 -9.99 -3.02 -3.76
N THR A 133 -9.87 -3.20 -5.07
CA THR A 133 -10.44 -2.29 -6.06
C THR A 133 -11.54 -2.99 -6.85
N ARG A 134 -12.71 -2.36 -6.93
CA ARG A 134 -13.79 -2.76 -7.84
C ARG A 134 -13.73 -1.90 -9.09
N LYS A 135 -13.53 -2.55 -10.23
CA LYS A 135 -13.54 -1.92 -11.55
C LYS A 135 -14.83 -2.23 -12.28
N TYR A 136 -15.31 -1.26 -13.05
CA TYR A 136 -16.48 -1.41 -13.91
C TYR A 136 -16.07 -1.22 -15.36
N THR A 137 -16.14 -2.29 -16.14
CA THR A 137 -15.80 -2.29 -17.57
C THR A 137 -16.94 -2.92 -18.35
N ASP A 138 -17.45 -2.22 -19.36
CA ASP A 138 -18.54 -2.69 -20.23
C ASP A 138 -19.77 -3.21 -19.47
N GLY A 139 -20.14 -2.53 -18.38
CA GLY A 139 -21.28 -2.89 -17.53
C GLY A 139 -21.06 -4.12 -16.64
N LYS A 140 -19.84 -4.69 -16.61
CA LYS A 140 -19.45 -5.78 -15.71
C LYS A 140 -18.50 -5.28 -14.64
N SER A 141 -18.65 -5.79 -13.42
CA SER A 141 -17.70 -5.52 -12.33
C SER A 141 -16.62 -6.60 -12.27
N SER A 142 -15.37 -6.20 -12.05
CA SER A 142 -14.28 -7.08 -11.60
C SER A 142 -13.70 -6.56 -10.28
N ILE A 143 -13.23 -7.48 -9.44
CA ILE A 143 -12.59 -7.14 -8.17
C ILE A 143 -11.15 -7.65 -8.20
N GLU A 144 -10.21 -6.77 -7.90
CA GLU A 144 -8.78 -7.07 -7.74
C GLU A 144 -8.29 -6.59 -6.38
N ASP A 145 -7.22 -7.19 -5.87
CA ASP A 145 -6.61 -6.80 -4.61
C ASP A 145 -5.08 -6.94 -4.69
N ASP A 146 -4.39 -6.24 -3.80
CA ASP A 146 -2.93 -6.27 -3.69
C ASP A 146 -2.43 -7.13 -2.52
N TYR A 147 -3.27 -7.95 -1.89
CA TYR A 147 -2.89 -8.69 -0.67
C TYR A 147 -1.64 -9.57 -0.85
N PRO A 148 -1.47 -10.34 -1.95
CA PRO A 148 -0.24 -11.10 -2.20
C PRO A 148 1.02 -10.22 -2.30
N ASN A 149 0.89 -9.00 -2.81
CA ASN A 149 1.99 -8.04 -2.88
C ASN A 149 2.34 -7.51 -1.49
N ILE A 150 1.32 -7.14 -0.70
CA ILE A 150 1.49 -6.65 0.67
C ILE A 150 2.12 -7.72 1.57
N ARG A 151 1.74 -8.99 1.40
CA ARG A 151 2.37 -10.10 2.12
C ARG A 151 3.82 -10.32 1.75
N ALA A 152 4.13 -10.35 0.45
CA ALA A 152 5.51 -10.44 -0.01
C ALA A 152 6.36 -9.28 0.53
N LYS A 153 5.82 -8.04 0.47
CA LYS A 153 6.44 -6.84 1.01
C LYS A 153 6.79 -6.96 2.50
N SER A 154 5.87 -7.47 3.31
CA SER A 154 6.04 -7.59 4.77
C SER A 154 7.15 -8.57 5.16
N ILE A 155 7.14 -9.75 4.55
CA ILE A 155 8.15 -10.79 4.80
C ILE A 155 9.52 -10.30 4.30
N TYR A 156 9.57 -9.72 3.10
CA TYR A 156 10.81 -9.20 2.54
C TYR A 156 11.41 -8.06 3.38
N ARG A 157 10.57 -7.13 3.87
CA ARG A 157 11.00 -6.07 4.79
C ARG A 157 11.71 -6.66 6.00
N SER A 158 11.14 -7.71 6.58
CA SER A 158 11.72 -8.38 7.76
C SER A 158 13.07 -9.03 7.45
N LEU A 159 13.18 -9.69 6.29
CA LEU A 159 14.43 -10.30 5.82
C LEU A 159 15.54 -9.25 5.64
N VAL A 160 15.28 -8.19 4.88
CA VAL A 160 16.27 -7.13 4.61
C VAL A 160 16.64 -6.41 5.90
N LYS A 161 15.65 -6.07 6.75
CA LYS A 161 15.92 -5.42 8.03
C LYS A 161 16.85 -6.26 8.90
N GLY A 162 16.61 -7.58 8.98
CA GLY A 162 17.48 -8.50 9.70
C GLY A 162 18.91 -8.53 9.15
N LYS A 163 19.07 -8.52 7.83
CA LYS A 163 20.41 -8.45 7.22
C LYS A 163 21.11 -7.11 7.48
N MET A 164 20.38 -6.01 7.40
CA MET A 164 20.94 -4.68 7.70
C MET A 164 21.30 -4.54 9.18
N ASP A 165 20.50 -5.14 10.08
CA ASP A 165 20.81 -5.22 11.51
C ASP A 165 22.17 -5.95 11.74
N GLU A 166 22.47 -7.00 10.98
CA GLU A 166 23.77 -7.72 11.01
C GLU A 166 24.92 -6.87 10.44
N LEU A 167 24.70 -6.23 9.29
CA LEU A 167 25.77 -5.56 8.54
C LEU A 167 26.19 -4.22 9.13
N VAL A 168 25.25 -3.43 9.66
CA VAL A 168 25.53 -2.06 10.15
C VAL A 168 24.95 -1.77 11.54
N GLY A 169 24.12 -2.65 12.10
CA GLY A 169 23.55 -2.52 13.44
C GLY A 169 22.15 -1.89 13.49
N LEU A 170 21.38 -2.28 14.52
CA LEU A 170 19.94 -2.01 14.73
C LEU A 170 19.45 -0.55 14.69
N LYS A 171 20.33 0.44 14.65
CA LYS A 171 20.00 1.88 14.69
C LYS A 171 20.68 2.69 13.60
N ASN A 172 21.36 2.02 12.69
CA ASN A 172 22.23 2.66 11.69
C ASN A 172 21.70 2.49 10.27
N HIS A 173 20.48 1.98 10.11
CA HIS A 173 19.80 1.90 8.83
C HIS A 173 18.31 2.19 8.93
N PHE A 174 17.73 2.53 7.79
CA PHE A 174 16.30 2.74 7.61
C PHE A 174 15.89 2.15 6.26
N VAL A 175 14.98 1.17 6.27
CA VAL A 175 14.58 0.40 5.09
C VAL A 175 13.17 0.77 4.69
N VAL A 176 13.01 1.28 3.47
CA VAL A 176 11.71 1.60 2.86
C VAL A 176 11.48 0.68 1.67
N ILE A 177 10.48 -0.20 1.78
CA ILE A 177 10.02 -0.98 0.63
C ILE A 177 9.04 -0.13 -0.18
N ALA A 178 9.49 0.37 -1.33
CA ALA A 178 8.74 1.29 -2.18
C ALA A 178 7.67 0.57 -3.01
N SER A 179 7.97 -0.64 -3.49
CA SER A 179 7.03 -1.44 -4.28
C SER A 179 7.31 -2.93 -4.13
N ALA A 180 6.26 -3.73 -4.26
CA ALA A 180 6.35 -5.18 -4.41
C ALA A 180 5.34 -5.60 -5.47
N ASN A 181 5.79 -6.36 -6.46
CA ASN A 181 4.95 -6.91 -7.51
C ASN A 181 5.14 -8.42 -7.56
N ASN A 182 4.21 -9.14 -6.93
CA ASN A 182 4.12 -10.58 -6.92
C ASN A 182 3.22 -11.03 -8.08
N ARG A 183 3.86 -11.34 -9.22
CA ARG A 183 3.16 -11.76 -10.44
C ARG A 183 2.59 -13.16 -10.34
N SER A 184 3.15 -14.00 -9.47
CA SER A 184 2.61 -15.33 -9.17
C SER A 184 1.23 -15.27 -8.51
N LYS A 185 0.89 -14.16 -7.83
CA LYS A 185 -0.35 -13.98 -7.04
C LYS A 185 -0.59 -15.03 -5.94
N ILE A 186 0.45 -15.78 -5.59
CA ILE A 186 0.47 -16.73 -4.48
C ILE A 186 0.81 -15.95 -3.21
N ILE A 187 0.14 -16.25 -2.09
CA ILE A 187 0.46 -15.60 -0.81
C ILE A 187 1.68 -16.29 -0.19
N PRO A 188 2.81 -15.59 0.01
CA PRO A 188 3.91 -16.12 0.79
C PRO A 188 3.58 -16.04 2.29
N ASN A 189 4.00 -17.06 3.03
CA ASN A 189 3.94 -17.17 4.48
C ASN A 189 5.33 -17.19 5.14
N SER A 190 6.38 -17.44 4.36
CA SER A 190 7.77 -17.51 4.81
C SER A 190 8.74 -16.81 3.86
N ILE A 191 10.00 -16.69 4.28
CA ILE A 191 11.10 -16.21 3.42
C ILE A 191 11.36 -17.21 2.30
N GLU A 192 11.27 -18.51 2.60
CA GLU A 192 11.43 -19.60 1.64
C GLU A 192 10.43 -19.45 0.49
N ASP A 193 9.17 -19.13 0.81
CA ASP A 193 8.13 -18.94 -0.19
C ASP A 193 8.50 -17.80 -1.17
N LEU A 194 9.16 -16.73 -0.69
CA LEU A 194 9.55 -15.61 -1.55
C LEU A 194 10.49 -16.03 -2.69
N ARG A 195 11.33 -17.04 -2.45
CA ARG A 195 12.37 -17.49 -3.39
C ARG A 195 11.78 -18.18 -4.64
N ASP A 196 10.55 -18.65 -4.53
CA ASP A 196 9.83 -19.38 -5.58
C ASP A 196 8.84 -18.49 -6.35
N LEU A 197 8.72 -17.20 -6.00
CA LEU A 197 7.79 -16.26 -6.64
C LEU A 197 8.45 -15.48 -7.77
N ASP A 198 7.68 -15.19 -8.84
CA ASP A 198 7.98 -14.09 -9.76
C ASP A 198 7.66 -12.78 -9.03
N LEU A 199 8.64 -12.32 -8.26
CA LEU A 199 8.53 -11.22 -7.34
C LEU A 199 9.56 -10.14 -7.69
N SER A 200 9.08 -8.96 -8.05
CA SER A 200 9.93 -7.78 -8.21
C SER A 200 9.70 -6.82 -7.06
N ILE A 201 10.76 -6.50 -6.31
CA ILE A 201 10.69 -5.56 -5.19
C ILE A 201 11.59 -4.37 -5.46
N GLY A 202 11.04 -3.17 -5.23
CA GLY A 202 11.78 -1.92 -5.21
C GLY A 202 11.94 -1.43 -3.78
N GLN A 203 13.16 -1.08 -3.37
CA GLN A 203 13.42 -0.57 -2.03
C GLN A 203 14.49 0.52 -2.00
N ASN A 204 14.41 1.32 -0.95
CA ASN A 204 15.39 2.33 -0.59
C ASN A 204 15.95 1.97 0.79
N ILE A 205 17.26 1.94 0.92
CA ILE A 205 17.94 1.68 2.18
C ILE A 205 18.84 2.86 2.47
N PHE A 206 18.59 3.52 3.60
CA PHE A 206 19.41 4.60 4.10
C PHE A 206 20.34 4.05 5.17
N ILE A 207 21.61 4.43 5.14
CA ILE A 207 22.66 3.96 6.04
C ILE A 207 23.30 5.18 6.69
N LYS A 208 23.53 5.09 7.99
CA LYS A 208 24.26 6.11 8.75
C LYS A 208 25.75 6.05 8.38
N ASP A 209 26.30 7.16 7.89
CA ASP A 209 27.68 7.25 7.40
C ASP A 209 28.70 6.71 8.41
N SER A 210 28.59 7.12 9.68
CA SER A 210 29.52 6.67 10.73
C SER A 210 29.49 5.16 11.03
N SER A 211 28.53 4.41 10.48
CA SER A 211 28.39 2.97 10.73
C SER A 211 29.11 2.10 9.69
N LEU A 212 29.56 2.70 8.59
CA LEU A 212 30.16 1.97 7.50
C LEU A 212 31.69 1.95 7.65
N GLU A 213 32.26 0.77 7.86
CA GLU A 213 33.72 0.58 7.96
C GLU A 213 34.41 0.36 6.61
N ILE A 214 33.61 0.14 5.55
CA ILE A 214 34.05 -0.15 4.19
C ILE A 214 33.49 0.89 3.21
N SER A 215 33.94 0.88 1.96
CA SER A 215 33.34 1.75 0.94
C SER A 215 31.89 1.37 0.66
N LEU A 216 31.07 2.34 0.22
CA LEU A 216 29.69 2.05 -0.21
C LEU A 216 29.66 1.03 -1.36
N GLU A 217 30.66 1.04 -2.24
CA GLU A 217 30.83 0.07 -3.32
C GLU A 217 31.03 -1.35 -2.78
N ASP A 218 31.96 -1.57 -1.84
CA ASP A 218 32.21 -2.87 -1.23
C ASP A 218 31.00 -3.37 -0.43
N PHE A 219 30.32 -2.45 0.25
CA PHE A 219 29.07 -2.74 0.94
C PHE A 219 27.98 -3.18 -0.05
N SER A 220 27.82 -2.44 -1.16
CA SER A 220 26.86 -2.78 -2.21
C SER A 220 27.10 -4.18 -2.75
N GLN A 221 28.37 -4.55 -2.95
CA GLN A 221 28.75 -5.87 -3.46
C GLN A 221 28.48 -6.98 -2.43
N THR A 222 28.67 -6.69 -1.14
CA THR A 222 28.30 -7.60 -0.05
C THR A 222 26.80 -7.87 -0.05
N LEU A 223 25.98 -6.82 -0.17
CA LEU A 223 24.52 -6.93 -0.21
C LEU A 223 24.04 -7.67 -1.46
N ILE A 224 24.64 -7.39 -2.63
CA ILE A 224 24.36 -8.11 -3.89
C ILE A 224 24.63 -9.59 -3.75
N ASN A 225 25.79 -9.96 -3.20
CA ASN A 225 26.18 -11.36 -3.05
C ASN A 225 25.23 -12.09 -2.10
N TRP A 226 24.81 -11.43 -1.02
CA TRP A 226 23.80 -11.98 -0.12
C TRP A 226 22.45 -12.18 -0.82
N LEU A 227 21.90 -11.18 -1.51
CA LEU A 227 20.62 -11.31 -2.23
C LEU A 227 20.64 -12.44 -3.28
N LYS A 228 21.76 -12.60 -3.97
CA LYS A 228 21.98 -13.73 -4.90
C LYS A 228 21.98 -15.06 -4.17
N SER A 229 22.62 -15.14 -3.00
CA SER A 229 22.61 -16.37 -2.18
C SER A 229 21.21 -16.69 -1.63
N GLU A 230 20.38 -15.66 -1.42
CA GLU A 230 18.99 -15.81 -1.01
C GLU A 230 18.05 -16.14 -2.18
N ASN A 231 18.50 -16.04 -3.43
CA ASN A 231 17.67 -16.16 -4.63
C ASN A 231 16.47 -15.21 -4.62
N ILE A 232 16.68 -13.92 -4.29
CA ILE A 232 15.61 -12.91 -4.26
C ILE A 232 15.89 -11.74 -5.21
N GLN A 233 14.97 -11.52 -6.17
CA GLN A 233 15.08 -10.47 -7.16
C GLN A 233 14.69 -9.13 -6.51
N SER A 234 15.58 -8.15 -6.59
CA SER A 234 15.35 -6.87 -5.94
C SER A 234 16.09 -5.73 -6.63
N ASN A 235 15.45 -4.57 -6.62
CA ASN A 235 15.98 -3.29 -7.02
C ASN A 235 16.17 -2.44 -5.77
N ILE A 236 17.41 -2.14 -5.42
CA ILE A 236 17.78 -1.43 -4.20
C ILE A 236 18.40 -0.10 -4.59
N ARG A 237 17.97 0.97 -3.94
CA ARG A 237 18.72 2.22 -3.90
C ARG A 237 19.33 2.37 -2.52
N LEU A 238 20.65 2.40 -2.46
CA LEU A 238 21.38 2.69 -1.24
C LEU A 238 21.62 4.19 -1.12
N PHE A 239 21.52 4.72 0.08
CA PHE A 239 21.79 6.11 0.41
C PHE A 239 22.66 6.16 1.65
N LEU A 240 23.86 6.71 1.53
CA LEU A 240 24.71 7.00 2.67
C LEU A 240 24.38 8.42 3.17
N LEU A 241 23.94 8.55 4.42
CA LEU A 241 23.54 9.83 5.01
C LEU A 241 24.47 10.24 6.14
N LYS A 242 24.80 11.54 6.22
CA LYS A 242 25.46 12.10 7.40
C LYS A 242 24.64 11.81 8.64
N ASP A 243 25.31 11.63 9.77
CA ASP A 243 24.70 11.33 11.06
C ASP A 243 23.54 12.29 11.43
N GLU A 244 23.71 13.58 11.15
CA GLU A 244 22.72 14.63 11.46
C GLU A 244 21.45 14.49 10.62
N ASP A 245 21.59 14.13 9.34
CA ASP A 245 20.48 13.91 8.41
C ASP A 245 19.78 12.59 8.73
N PHE A 246 20.55 11.53 9.00
CA PHE A 246 20.02 10.24 9.40
C PHE A 246 19.21 10.33 10.70
N ALA A 247 19.65 11.12 11.68
CA ALA A 247 18.94 11.32 12.94
C ALA A 247 17.54 11.96 12.76
N GLN A 248 17.31 12.66 11.67
CA GLN A 248 16.02 13.28 11.34
C GLN A 248 15.14 12.40 10.44
N LEU A 249 15.70 11.33 9.86
CA LEU A 249 15.01 10.45 8.92
C LEU A 249 13.84 9.70 9.57
N ASN A 250 12.71 9.65 8.88
CA ASN A 250 11.53 8.89 9.26
C ASN A 250 10.61 8.61 8.06
N GLU A 251 9.54 7.86 8.30
CA GLU A 251 8.53 7.46 7.30
C GLU A 251 7.85 8.65 6.59
N GLU A 252 7.78 9.83 7.22
CA GLU A 252 7.11 10.99 6.63
C GLU A 252 8.04 11.84 5.75
N ASN A 253 9.36 11.73 5.95
CA ASN A 253 10.32 12.63 5.30
C ASN A 253 11.38 11.94 4.46
N PHE A 254 11.45 10.60 4.43
CA PHE A 254 12.48 9.86 3.67
C PHE A 254 12.56 10.28 2.20
N SER A 255 11.44 10.64 1.57
CA SER A 255 11.37 11.06 0.17
C SER A 255 12.16 12.35 -0.11
N LYS A 256 12.32 13.23 0.89
CA LYS A 256 13.13 14.45 0.76
C LYS A 256 14.59 14.11 0.52
N TYR A 257 15.11 13.08 1.20
CA TYR A 257 16.48 12.61 1.06
C TYR A 257 16.71 11.91 -0.29
N GLN A 258 15.66 11.43 -0.95
CA GLN A 258 15.74 10.89 -2.32
C GLN A 258 15.80 12.01 -3.38
N LEU A 259 15.00 13.07 -3.20
CA LEU A 259 14.79 14.11 -4.21
C LEU A 259 15.79 15.27 -4.12
N GLN A 260 16.30 15.57 -2.92
CA GLN A 260 17.17 16.73 -2.69
C GLN A 260 18.65 16.45 -2.94
N GLY A 261 19.03 15.23 -3.35
CA GLY A 261 20.44 14.89 -3.60
C GLY A 261 21.32 14.98 -2.35
N ILE A 262 20.75 15.09 -1.15
CA ILE A 262 21.47 15.09 0.14
C ILE A 262 21.81 13.66 0.58
N ALA A 263 21.98 12.76 -0.38
CA ALA A 263 22.70 11.52 -0.13
C ALA A 263 24.17 11.83 -0.38
N LEU A 264 25.03 11.53 0.58
CA LEU A 264 26.46 11.69 0.40
C LEU A 264 26.91 10.91 -0.83
N GLU A 265 26.39 9.70 -0.98
CA GLU A 265 26.60 8.80 -2.11
C GLU A 265 25.35 7.92 -2.26
N SER A 266 24.94 7.62 -3.51
CA SER A 266 23.83 6.71 -3.78
C SER A 266 24.16 5.73 -4.89
N ASP A 267 23.88 4.45 -4.64
CA ASP A 267 24.04 3.39 -5.64
C ASP A 267 22.70 2.71 -5.93
N THR A 268 22.42 2.49 -7.22
CA THR A 268 21.30 1.65 -7.64
C THR A 268 21.83 0.26 -7.93
N ILE A 269 21.36 -0.70 -7.16
CA ILE A 269 21.67 -2.12 -7.28
C ILE A 269 20.45 -2.80 -7.90
N ILE A 270 20.68 -3.48 -9.02
CA ILE A 270 19.68 -4.33 -9.67
C ILE A 270 20.22 -5.75 -9.62
N VAL A 271 19.52 -6.64 -8.92
CA VAL A 271 19.80 -8.07 -8.90
C VAL A 271 18.71 -8.78 -9.69
N GLU A 272 19.07 -9.30 -10.86
CA GLU A 272 18.24 -10.14 -11.73
C GLU A 272 18.89 -11.52 -11.84
N PHE A 273 18.07 -12.57 -11.89
CA PHE A 273 18.48 -13.95 -12.15
C PHE A 273 17.37 -14.69 -12.88
#